data_AF-A0A9P9LWT5-F1
#
_entry.id   AF-A0A9P9LWT5-F1
#
_cell.length_a   1.000
_cell.length_b   1.000
_cell.length_c   1.000
_cell.angle_alpha   90.00
_cell.angle_beta   90.00
_cell.angle_gamma   90.00
#
_symmetry.space_group_name_H-M   'P 1'
#
loop_
_entity.id
_entity.type
_entity.pdbx_description
1 polymer ?
#
loop_
_entity_poly.entity_id
_entity_poly.type
_entity_poly.pdbx_seq_one_letter_code
_entity_poly.pdbx_strand_id
1 'polypeptide(L)'
;MQSIIALTVAFIAAAVSATPTYPATTATTVQFTNDASGRNVNVPVALDGAKKSVAALLDNTALDVNNSFLATSFFLQSNFQGVECDLYLNGYVVTITERHTFAGFAPVSAPTDLVHAEIACFAY
;
A
#
# COMPACT_ATOMS: atom_id res chain seq x y z
N MET A 1 -27.49 42.34 53.53
CA MET A 1 -27.95 42.05 52.15
C MET A 1 -26.91 41.13 51.54
N GLN A 2 -27.20 39.84 51.42
CA GLN A 2 -26.29 38.83 50.84
C GLN A 2 -26.76 38.52 49.42
N SER A 3 -25.90 38.80 48.43
CA SER A 3 -26.08 38.30 47.05
C SER A 3 -25.02 37.25 46.80
N ILE A 4 -25.45 35.99 46.64
CA ILE A 4 -24.63 34.91 46.12
C ILE A 4 -25.13 34.65 44.71
N ILE A 5 -24.39 35.11 43.71
CA ILE A 5 -24.64 34.78 42.31
C ILE A 5 -23.86 33.50 42.02
N ALA A 6 -24.57 32.38 41.93
CA ALA A 6 -23.99 31.12 41.47
C ALA A 6 -23.99 31.10 39.93
N LEU A 7 -22.82 31.18 39.32
CA LEU A 7 -22.63 31.05 37.87
C LEU A 7 -22.42 29.58 37.53
N THR A 8 -23.43 28.91 36.97
CA THR A 8 -23.31 27.54 36.45
C THR A 8 -22.87 27.58 35.00
N VAL A 9 -21.60 27.25 34.73
CA VAL A 9 -21.06 27.10 33.37
C VAL A 9 -21.32 25.67 32.91
N ALA A 10 -22.30 25.46 32.04
CA ALA A 10 -22.52 24.17 31.37
C ALA A 10 -21.62 24.08 30.14
N PHE A 11 -20.57 23.26 30.21
CA PHE A 11 -19.69 22.96 29.08
C PHE A 11 -20.25 21.75 28.33
N ILE A 12 -20.90 21.99 27.18
CA ILE A 12 -21.35 20.91 26.29
C ILE A 12 -20.20 20.61 25.31
N ALA A 13 -19.38 19.62 25.66
CA ALA A 13 -18.40 19.06 24.74
C ALA A 13 -19.10 18.05 23.81
N ALA A 14 -19.55 18.51 22.64
CA ALA A 14 -20.00 17.63 21.58
C ALA A 14 -18.76 17.00 20.91
N ALA A 15 -18.39 15.79 21.33
CA ALA A 15 -17.40 15.00 20.62
C ALA A 15 -18.05 14.43 19.35
N VAL A 16 -17.83 15.08 18.21
CA VAL A 16 -18.18 14.50 16.90
C VAL A 16 -17.10 13.45 16.61
N SER A 17 -17.42 12.17 16.84
CA SER A 17 -16.58 11.09 16.33
C SER A 17 -16.92 10.89 14.87
N ALA A 18 -16.24 11.61 13.99
CA ALA A 18 -16.27 11.32 12.56
C ALA A 18 -15.60 9.95 12.35
N THR A 19 -16.41 8.93 12.09
CA THR A 19 -15.91 7.65 11.57
C THR A 19 -15.49 7.92 10.13
N PRO A 20 -14.21 7.74 9.76
CA PRO A 20 -13.79 7.96 8.38
C PRO A 20 -14.49 6.93 7.48
N THR A 21 -15.51 7.37 6.75
CA THR A 21 -16.05 6.63 5.61
C THR A 21 -15.08 6.80 4.45
N TYR A 22 -14.17 5.86 4.30
CA TYR A 22 -13.38 5.74 3.08
C TYR A 22 -14.32 5.32 1.95
N PRO A 23 -14.36 6.02 0.80
CA PRO A 23 -15.04 5.47 -0.37
C PRO A 23 -14.48 4.08 -0.63
N ALA A 24 -15.33 3.11 -1.01
CA ALA A 24 -14.90 1.76 -1.32
C ALA A 24 -13.96 1.79 -2.53
N THR A 25 -12.67 1.96 -2.27
CA THR A 25 -11.62 1.87 -3.26
C THR A 25 -11.61 0.44 -3.78
N THR A 26 -11.73 0.28 -5.10
CA THR A 26 -11.72 -1.05 -5.74
C THR A 26 -10.32 -1.50 -6.10
N ALA A 27 -9.34 -0.60 -6.05
CA ALA A 27 -7.94 -0.85 -6.33
C ALA A 27 -7.03 0.08 -5.52
N THR A 28 -5.83 -0.41 -5.20
CA THR A 28 -4.72 0.36 -4.65
C THR A 28 -3.64 0.52 -5.70
N THR A 29 -2.76 1.52 -5.56
CA THR A 29 -1.59 1.65 -6.46
C THR A 29 -0.35 1.19 -5.74
N VAL A 30 0.31 0.19 -6.32
CA VAL A 30 1.61 -0.33 -5.86
C VAL A 30 2.70 0.16 -6.81
N GLN A 31 3.76 0.73 -6.28
CA GLN A 31 4.94 1.10 -7.03
C GLN A 31 6.02 0.04 -6.87
N PHE A 32 6.55 -0.44 -7.98
CA PHE A 32 7.76 -1.27 -8.01
C PHE A 32 8.93 -0.39 -8.46
N THR A 33 10.10 -0.56 -7.83
CA THR A 33 11.30 0.19 -8.16
C THR A 33 12.52 -0.71 -8.25
N ASN A 34 13.47 -0.29 -9.07
CA ASN A 34 14.80 -0.85 -9.20
C ASN A 34 15.82 0.27 -9.05
N ASP A 35 16.32 0.43 -7.82
CA ASP A 35 17.21 1.54 -7.47
C ASP A 35 18.58 1.44 -8.16
N ALA A 36 19.00 0.24 -8.57
CA ALA A 36 20.25 0.04 -9.30
C ALA A 36 20.19 0.63 -10.73
N SER A 37 19.00 0.67 -11.34
CA SER A 37 18.78 1.22 -12.68
C SER A 37 18.03 2.56 -12.69
N GLY A 38 17.43 2.95 -11.56
CA GLY A 38 16.54 4.11 -11.43
C GLY A 38 15.14 3.91 -12.04
N ARG A 39 14.83 2.71 -12.55
CA ARG A 39 13.53 2.39 -13.17
C ARG A 39 12.47 2.14 -12.12
N ASN A 40 11.26 2.60 -12.37
CA ASN A 40 10.11 2.35 -11.50
C ASN A 40 8.81 2.39 -12.31
N VAL A 41 7.75 1.83 -11.75
CA VAL A 41 6.41 1.86 -12.34
C VAL A 41 5.34 1.74 -11.26
N ASN A 42 4.22 2.41 -11.50
CA ASN A 42 3.04 2.36 -10.64
C ASN A 42 2.00 1.49 -11.31
N VAL A 43 1.51 0.47 -10.60
CA VAL A 43 0.50 -0.45 -11.10
C VAL A 43 -0.74 -0.43 -10.22
N PRO A 44 -1.94 -0.31 -10.79
CA PRO A 44 -3.17 -0.50 -10.04
C PRO A 44 -3.37 -2.01 -9.77
N VAL A 45 -3.62 -2.36 -8.51
CA VAL A 45 -3.93 -3.72 -8.08
C VAL A 45 -5.32 -3.73 -7.45
N ALA A 46 -6.21 -4.58 -7.95
CA ALA A 46 -7.55 -4.71 -7.42
C ALA A 46 -7.53 -5.20 -5.96
N LEU A 47 -8.46 -4.69 -5.16
CA LEU A 47 -8.64 -5.08 -3.75
C LEU A 47 -9.59 -6.29 -3.61
N ASP A 48 -9.50 -7.23 -4.57
CA ASP A 48 -10.36 -8.42 -4.67
C ASP A 48 -9.76 -9.66 -4.01
N GLY A 49 -8.55 -9.56 -3.44
CA GLY A 49 -7.80 -10.67 -2.85
C GLY A 49 -7.32 -11.70 -3.87
N ALA A 50 -7.59 -11.51 -5.17
CA ALA A 50 -7.18 -12.44 -6.20
C ALA A 50 -5.71 -12.23 -6.53
N LYS A 51 -4.95 -13.34 -6.57
CA LYS A 51 -3.55 -13.31 -7.02
C LYS A 51 -3.47 -12.86 -8.47
N LYS A 52 -2.68 -11.83 -8.73
CA LYS A 52 -2.35 -11.32 -10.06
C LYS A 52 -0.88 -11.58 -10.34
N SER A 53 -0.57 -12.02 -11.56
CA SER A 53 0.82 -12.16 -11.99
C SER A 53 1.49 -10.78 -12.03
N VAL A 54 2.63 -10.64 -11.36
CA VAL A 54 3.41 -9.40 -11.40
C VAL A 54 4.00 -9.18 -12.80
N ALA A 55 4.45 -10.24 -13.49
CA ALA A 55 4.89 -10.14 -14.87
C ALA A 55 3.82 -9.53 -15.79
N ALA A 56 2.56 -9.94 -15.65
CA ALA A 56 1.46 -9.36 -16.43
C ALA A 56 1.17 -7.90 -16.07
N LEU A 57 1.38 -7.49 -14.82
CA LEU A 57 1.22 -6.10 -14.39
C LEU A 57 2.37 -5.18 -14.86
N LEU A 58 3.57 -5.74 -15.01
CA LEU A 58 4.78 -5.01 -15.36
C LEU A 58 5.16 -5.12 -16.84
N ASP A 59 4.43 -5.91 -17.62
CA ASP A 59 4.62 -6.08 -19.07
C ASP A 59 4.58 -4.71 -19.78
N ASN A 60 5.52 -4.49 -20.71
CA ASN A 60 5.65 -3.24 -21.46
C ASN A 60 5.87 -1.98 -20.58
N THR A 61 6.38 -2.14 -19.36
CA THR A 61 6.69 -1.01 -18.46
C THR A 61 8.19 -0.68 -18.45
N ALA A 62 8.56 0.38 -17.74
CA ALA A 62 9.97 0.74 -17.55
C ALA A 62 10.79 -0.35 -16.83
N LEU A 63 10.15 -1.27 -16.09
CA LEU A 63 10.81 -2.40 -15.43
C LEU A 63 10.96 -3.64 -16.32
N ASP A 64 10.29 -3.68 -17.47
CA ASP A 64 10.42 -4.77 -18.43
C ASP A 64 11.74 -4.64 -19.20
N VAL A 65 12.67 -5.54 -18.90
CA VAL A 65 13.93 -5.68 -19.63
C VAL A 65 14.02 -7.10 -20.16
N ASN A 66 13.57 -7.28 -21.41
CA ASN A 66 13.55 -8.59 -22.08
C ASN A 66 12.73 -9.65 -21.31
N ASN A 67 11.55 -9.29 -20.78
CA ASN A 67 10.70 -10.15 -19.95
C ASN A 67 11.29 -10.51 -18.57
N SER A 68 12.28 -9.76 -18.11
CA SER A 68 12.75 -9.81 -16.71
C SER A 68 12.32 -8.55 -16.00
N PHE A 69 11.83 -8.71 -14.77
CA PHE A 69 11.23 -7.64 -13.97
C PHE A 69 12.03 -7.46 -12.69
N LEU A 70 13.24 -6.97 -12.85
CA LEU A 70 14.18 -6.76 -11.75
C LEU A 70 13.70 -5.61 -10.87
N ALA A 71 13.44 -5.88 -9.59
CA ALA A 71 13.07 -4.88 -8.59
C ALA A 71 13.94 -4.98 -7.34
N THR A 72 14.14 -3.86 -6.67
CA THR A 72 14.80 -3.76 -5.36
C THR A 72 13.80 -3.52 -4.23
N SER A 73 12.62 -2.99 -4.53
CA SER A 73 11.54 -2.82 -3.55
C SER A 73 10.18 -2.60 -4.20
N PHE A 74 9.14 -2.65 -3.37
CA PHE A 74 7.79 -2.25 -3.72
C PHE A 74 7.12 -1.52 -2.56
N PHE A 75 6.17 -0.63 -2.87
CA PHE A 75 5.45 0.14 -1.86
C PHE A 75 4.06 0.61 -2.28
N LEU A 76 3.20 0.86 -1.30
CA LEU A 76 1.88 1.46 -1.48
C LEU A 76 2.02 2.96 -1.77
N GLN A 77 1.52 3.39 -2.92
CA GLN A 77 1.69 4.77 -3.40
C GLN A 77 0.40 5.60 -3.24
N SER A 78 -0.77 5.01 -3.50
CA SER A 78 -2.06 5.70 -3.34
C SER A 78 -3.20 4.73 -3.08
N ASN A 79 -4.32 5.24 -2.54
CA ASN A 79 -5.52 4.46 -2.20
C ASN A 79 -5.21 3.25 -1.32
N PHE A 80 -4.43 3.47 -0.26
CA PHE A 80 -3.89 2.41 0.58
C PHE A 80 -4.44 2.42 2.00
N GLN A 81 -5.41 3.27 2.34
CA GLN A 81 -6.00 3.29 3.68
C GLN A 81 -6.87 2.03 3.89
N GLY A 82 -6.56 1.24 4.92
CA GLY A 82 -7.25 -0.03 5.19
C GLY A 82 -6.90 -1.10 4.15
N VAL A 83 -5.64 -1.13 3.69
CA VAL A 83 -5.19 -2.03 2.61
C VAL A 83 -3.99 -2.83 3.06
N GLU A 84 -4.05 -4.13 2.76
CA GLU A 84 -2.92 -5.06 2.82
C GLU A 84 -2.63 -5.57 1.41
N CYS A 85 -1.35 -5.69 1.09
CA CYS A 85 -0.87 -6.33 -0.13
C CYS A 85 0.19 -7.36 0.20
N ASP A 86 -0.03 -8.58 -0.27
CA ASP A 86 0.88 -9.71 -0.17
C ASP A 86 1.56 -9.95 -1.51
N LEU A 87 2.88 -9.89 -1.53
CA LEU A 87 3.72 -10.31 -2.64
C LEU A 87 4.25 -11.72 -2.38
N TYR A 88 3.83 -12.66 -3.20
CA TYR A 88 4.26 -14.05 -3.20
C TYR A 88 5.46 -14.20 -4.12
N LEU A 89 6.62 -14.59 -3.56
CA LEU A 89 7.87 -14.66 -4.30
C LEU A 89 8.75 -15.77 -3.71
N ASN A 90 9.28 -16.65 -4.56
CA ASN A 90 10.26 -17.68 -4.18
C ASN A 90 9.87 -18.51 -2.94
N GLY A 91 8.58 -18.81 -2.77
CA GLY A 91 8.06 -19.61 -1.66
C GLY A 91 7.89 -18.87 -0.31
N TYR A 92 8.11 -17.56 -0.28
CA TYR A 92 7.78 -16.71 0.87
C TYR A 92 6.80 -15.60 0.48
N VAL A 93 6.25 -14.92 1.49
CA VAL A 93 5.29 -13.82 1.34
C VAL A 93 5.88 -12.57 1.96
N VAL A 94 5.81 -11.45 1.23
CA VAL A 94 6.16 -10.12 1.73
C VAL A 94 4.90 -9.29 1.79
N THR A 95 4.55 -8.87 3.01
CA THR A 95 3.32 -8.11 3.27
C THR A 95 3.64 -6.64 3.49
N ILE A 96 2.88 -5.76 2.84
CA ILE A 96 2.85 -4.31 3.11
C ILE A 96 1.43 -3.88 3.46
N THR A 97 1.30 -2.90 4.34
CA THR A 97 0.02 -2.38 4.84
C THR A 97 0.03 -0.85 4.91
N GLU A 98 -1.09 -0.18 5.23
CA GLU A 98 -1.06 1.28 5.44
C GLU A 98 -0.10 1.74 6.54
N ARG A 99 0.29 0.83 7.45
CA ARG A 99 1.23 1.13 8.54
C ARG A 99 2.67 0.82 8.18
N HIS A 100 2.88 -0.11 7.26
CA HIS A 100 4.18 -0.51 6.75
C HIS A 100 4.10 -0.59 5.23
N THR A 101 4.16 0.59 4.60
CA THR A 101 3.82 0.75 3.18
C THR A 101 4.93 0.30 2.24
N PHE A 102 6.08 -0.14 2.74
CA PHE A 102 7.27 -0.40 1.94
C PHE A 102 7.94 -1.71 2.34
N ALA A 103 8.41 -2.45 1.35
CA ALA A 103 9.30 -3.58 1.56
C ALA A 103 10.40 -3.62 0.49
N GLY A 104 11.64 -3.82 0.95
CA GLY A 104 12.82 -3.98 0.10
C GLY A 104 13.26 -5.43 0.00
N PHE A 105 13.86 -5.77 -1.14
CA PHE A 105 14.51 -7.05 -1.39
C PHE A 105 16.01 -6.91 -1.12
N ALA A 106 16.55 -7.81 -0.30
CA ALA A 106 17.97 -7.85 0.00
C ALA A 106 18.67 -8.94 -0.82
N PRO A 107 19.92 -8.70 -1.27
CA PRO A 107 20.64 -7.43 -1.19
C PRO A 107 20.24 -6.46 -2.31
N VAL A 108 20.25 -5.14 -2.05
CA VAL A 108 19.93 -4.11 -3.07
C VAL A 108 20.87 -4.15 -4.28
N SER A 109 22.10 -4.65 -4.10
CA SER A 109 23.07 -4.84 -5.18
C SER A 109 22.71 -5.98 -6.15
N ALA A 110 21.75 -6.83 -5.80
CA ALA A 110 21.22 -7.89 -6.66
C ALA A 110 19.69 -7.79 -6.69
N PRO A 111 19.12 -6.95 -7.59
CA PRO A 111 17.69 -6.86 -7.79
C PRO A 111 17.04 -8.23 -7.99
N THR A 112 15.87 -8.42 -7.40
CA THR A 112 15.14 -9.68 -7.51
C THR A 112 14.25 -9.67 -8.74
N ASP A 113 14.28 -10.75 -9.51
CA ASP A 113 13.36 -10.93 -10.64
C ASP A 113 11.97 -11.34 -10.15
N LEU A 114 10.96 -10.57 -10.54
CA LEU A 114 9.57 -10.79 -10.17
C LEU A 114 8.77 -11.55 -11.24
N VAL A 115 9.43 -12.14 -12.24
CA VAL A 115 8.77 -12.88 -13.34
C VAL A 115 7.78 -13.96 -12.89
N HIS A 116 8.03 -14.61 -11.75
CA HIS A 116 7.15 -15.64 -11.17
C HIS A 116 6.42 -15.16 -9.92
N ALA A 117 6.50 -13.85 -9.61
CA ALA A 117 5.82 -13.30 -8.46
C ALA A 117 4.33 -13.12 -8.73
N GLU A 118 3.55 -13.24 -7.66
CA GLU A 118 2.13 -12.91 -7.67
C GLU A 118 1.87 -11.87 -6.57
N ILE A 119 0.94 -10.95 -6.82
CA ILE A 119 0.49 -9.98 -5.81
C ILE A 119 -1.01 -10.13 -5.59
N ALA A 120 -1.44 -10.10 -4.34
CA ALA A 120 -2.85 -10.01 -3.96
C ALA A 120 -3.01 -8.87 -2.96
N CYS A 121 -4.01 -8.02 -3.18
CA CYS A 121 -4.33 -6.94 -2.26
C CYS A 121 -5.79 -7.04 -1.82
N PHE A 122 -6.08 -6.61 -0.60
CA PHE A 122 -7.42 -6.62 -0.03
C PHE A 122 -7.62 -5.45 0.93
N ALA A 123 -8.89 -5.05 1.06
CA ALA A 123 -9.30 -4.05 2.04
C ALA A 123 -9.73 -4.73 3.35
N TYR A 124 -9.46 -4.09 4.50
CA TYR A 124 -9.84 -4.59 5.83
C TYR A 124 -10.33 -3.49 6.78
#